data_AF-L1Q7G6-F1
#
_entry.id   AF-L1Q7G6-F1
#
_cell.length_a   1.000
_cell.length_b   1.000
_cell.length_c   1.000
_cell.angle_alpha   90.00
_cell.angle_beta   90.00
_cell.angle_gamma   90.00
#
_symmetry.space_group_name_H-M   'P 1'
#
loop_
_entity.id
_entity.type
_entity.pdbx_description
1 polymer ?
#
loop_
_entity_poly.entity_id
_entity_poly.type
_entity_poly.pdbx_seq_one_letter_code
_entity_poly.pdbx_strand_id
1 'polypeptide(L)' 'MKYILFIIIGFITYFLVEFLSINVGYAIGAGPGDIGLIVTAISILCGIIVVCTCILVDAIRNIKIK' A
#
# COMPACT_ATOMS: atom_id res chain seq x y z
N MET A 1 -6.35 -11.16 -18.09
CA MET A 1 -7.13 -10.08 -17.45
C MET A 1 -7.14 -10.08 -15.91
N LYS A 2 -6.85 -11.18 -15.21
CA LYS A 2 -6.89 -11.20 -13.72
C LYS A 2 -5.82 -10.32 -13.03
N TYR A 3 -4.62 -10.19 -13.62
CA TYR A 3 -3.52 -9.40 -13.04
C TYR A 3 -3.80 -7.89 -13.00
N ILE A 4 -4.51 -7.37 -14.01
CA ILE A 4 -4.93 -5.96 -14.07
C ILE A 4 -5.81 -5.61 -12.87
N LEU A 5 -6.69 -6.53 -12.46
CA LEU A 5 -7.58 -6.35 -11.32
C LEU A 5 -6.80 -6.27 -10.00
N PHE A 6 -5.73 -7.07 -9.84
CA PHE A 6 -4.83 -6.98 -8.67
C PHE A 6 -4.03 -5.68 -8.64
N ILE A 7 -3.54 -5.23 -9.79
CA ILE A 7 -2.83 -3.94 -9.90
C ILE A 7 -3.76 -2.78 -9.53
N ILE A 8 -5.01 -2.80 -10.02
CA ILE A 8 -6.02 -1.77 -9.70
C ILE A 8 -6.35 -1.77 -8.19
N ILE A 9 -6.54 -2.95 -7.59
CA ILE A 9 -6.80 -3.06 -6.14
C ILE A 9 -5.62 -2.54 -5.33
N GLY A 10 -4.38 -2.86 -5.73
CA GLY A 10 -3.16 -2.35 -5.11
C GLY A 10 -3.03 -0.82 -5.22
N PHE A 11 -3.40 -0.27 -6.38
CA PHE A 11 -3.37 1.18 -6.60
C PHE A 11 -4.42 1.92 -5.76
N ILE A 12 -5.64 1.36 -5.65
CA ILE A 12 -6.71 1.92 -4.81
C ILE A 12 -6.32 1.87 -3.33
N THR A 13 -5.77 0.75 -2.86
CA THR A 13 -5.33 0.63 -1.46
C THR A 13 -4.17 1.58 -1.14
N TYR A 14 -3.22 1.75 -2.06
CA TYR A 14 -2.14 2.73 -1.91
C TYR A 14 -2.69 4.16 -1.72
N PHE A 15 -3.60 4.60 -2.60
CA PHE A 15 -4.21 5.93 -2.50
C PHE A 15 -4.98 6.14 -1.20
N LEU A 16 -5.70 5.11 -0.75
CA LEU A 16 -6.53 5.17 0.45
C LEU A 16 -5.68 5.25 1.72
N VAL A 17 -4.56 4.52 1.76
CA VAL A 17 -3.59 4.55 2.85
C VAL A 17 -2.80 5.87 2.88
N GLU A 18 -2.44 6.41 1.72
CA GLU A 18 -1.76 7.71 1.62
C GLU A 18 -2.64 8.84 2.17
N PHE A 19 -3.93 8.89 1.78
CA PHE A 19 -4.89 9.84 2.33
C PHE A 19 -5.08 9.69 3.84
N LEU A 20 -5.19 8.46 4.33
CA LEU A 20 -5.33 8.18 5.76
C LEU A 20 -4.09 8.64 6.53
N SER A 21 -2.90 8.41 6.00
CA SER A 21 -1.64 8.83 6.61
C SER A 21 -1.52 10.34 6.74
N ILE A 22 -1.91 11.09 5.69
CA ILE A 22 -1.90 12.55 5.70
C ILE A 22 -2.87 13.06 6.78
N ASN A 23 -4.08 12.50 6.82
CA ASN A 23 -5.10 12.91 7.77
C ASN A 23 -4.73 12.58 9.22
N VAL A 24 -4.11 11.42 9.45
CA VAL A 24 -3.55 11.07 10.76
C VAL A 24 -2.44 12.04 11.14
N GLY A 25 -1.46 12.30 10.27
CA GLY A 25 -0.38 13.26 10.50
C GLY A 25 -0.89 14.66 10.89
N TYR A 26 -1.95 15.12 10.23
CA TYR A 26 -2.65 16.36 10.60
C TYR A 26 -3.35 16.26 11.97
N ALA A 27 -4.03 15.14 12.27
CA ALA A 27 -4.76 14.94 13.51
C ALA A 27 -3.85 14.88 14.76
N ILE A 28 -2.62 14.37 14.64
CA ILE A 28 -1.63 14.39 15.72
C ILE A 28 -0.92 15.75 15.88
N GLY A 29 -1.28 16.76 15.09
CA GLY A 29 -0.69 18.10 15.18
C GLY A 29 0.80 18.13 14.83
N ALA A 30 1.26 17.16 14.03
CA ALA A 30 2.64 17.07 13.60
C ALA A 30 3.00 18.30 12.75
N GLY A 31 4.21 18.86 12.92
CA GLY A 31 4.67 19.97 12.10
C GLY A 31 4.79 19.56 10.63
N PRO A 32 4.83 20.51 9.67
CA PRO A 32 4.88 20.20 8.23
C PRO A 32 6.05 19.29 7.83
N GLY A 33 7.16 19.29 8.59
CA GLY A 33 8.27 18.36 8.39
C GLY A 33 7.98 16.92 8.85
N ASP A 34 7.27 16.75 9.97
CA ASP A 34 6.96 15.44 10.55
C ASP A 34 5.81 14.73 9.82
N ILE A 35 4.83 15.48 9.31
CA ILE A 35 3.75 14.93 8.48
C ILE A 35 4.35 14.27 7.22
N GLY A 36 5.32 14.93 6.59
CA GLY A 36 6.00 14.39 5.40
C GLY A 36 6.75 13.09 5.69
N LEU A 37 7.39 12.97 6.85
CA LEU A 37 8.09 11.77 7.28
C LEU A 37 7.15 10.60 7.57
N ILE A 38 6.01 10.87 8.22
CA ILE A 38 4.99 9.84 8.53
C ILE A 38 4.34 9.35 7.24
N VAL A 39 3.96 10.26 6.35
CA VAL A 39 3.36 9.92 5.05
C VAL A 39 4.30 9.11 4.19
N THR A 40 5.57 9.52 4.08
CA THR A 40 6.56 8.76 3.30
C THR A 40 6.83 7.38 3.89
N ALA A 41 6.94 7.25 5.21
CA ALA A 41 7.14 5.95 5.87
C ALA A 41 5.96 5.00 5.64
N ILE A 42 4.73 5.51 5.74
CA ILE A 42 3.51 4.71 5.55
C ILE A 42 3.31 4.32 4.08
N SER A 43 3.57 5.23 3.13
CA SER A 43 3.50 4.93 1.70
C SER A 43 4.53 3.87 1.27
N ILE A 44 5.75 3.90 1.81
CA ILE A 44 6.78 2.87 1.55
C ILE A 44 6.33 1.51 2.10
N LEU A 45 5.82 1.47 3.34
CA LEU A 45 5.29 0.25 3.95
C LEU A 45 4.14 -0.34 3.13
N CYS A 46 3.23 0.52 2.65
CA CYS A 46 2.11 0.09 1.82
C CYS A 46 2.59 -0.49 0.49
N GLY A 47 3.60 0.11 -0.16
CA GLY A 47 4.22 -0.43 -1.37
C GLY A 47 4.81 -1.83 -1.16
N ILE A 48 5.52 -2.04 -0.04
CA ILE A 48 6.09 -3.35 0.31
C ILE A 48 4.98 -4.39 0.50
N ILE A 49 3.90 -4.04 1.20
CA ILE A 49 2.76 -4.96 1.42
C ILE A 49 2.10 -5.35 0.10
N VAL A 50 1.88 -4.41 -0.81
CA VAL A 50 1.28 -4.69 -2.13
C VAL A 50 2.18 -5.62 -2.96
N VAL A 51 3.49 -5.38 -2.98
CA VAL A 51 4.46 -6.24 -3.69
C VAL A 51 4.48 -7.65 -3.09
N CYS A 52 4.59 -7.76 -1.77
CA CYS A 52 4.55 -9.05 -1.07
C CYS A 52 3.25 -9.81 -1.34
N THR A 53 2.10 -9.11 -1.35
CA THR A 53 0.80 -9.71 -1.64
C THR A 53 0.73 -10.22 -3.08
N CYS A 54 1.30 -9.50 -4.05
CA CYS A 54 1.39 -9.98 -5.44
C CYS A 54 2.23 -11.24 -5.57
N ILE A 55 3.40 -11.30 -4.91
CA ILE A 55 4.27 -12.48 -4.92
C ILE A 55 3.56 -13.67 -4.27
N LEU A 56 2.86 -13.45 -3.14
CA LEU A 56 2.13 -14.49 -2.43
C LEU A 56 0.97 -15.04 -3.28
N VAL A 57 0.21 -14.18 -3.94
CA VAL A 57 -0.87 -14.59 -4.84
C VAL A 57 -0.32 -15.38 -6.04
N ASP A 58 0.82 -14.98 -6.59
CA ASP A 58 1.46 -15.72 -7.68
C ASP A 58 1.96 -17.10 -7.23
N ALA A 59 2.59 -17.18 -6.06
CA ALA A 59 3.03 -18.44 -5.45
C ALA A 59 1.84 -19.39 -5.18
N ILE A 60 0.74 -18.89 -4.63
CA ILE A 60 -0.48 -19.69 -4.40
C ILE A 60 -1.06 -20.20 -5.73
N ARG A 61 -1.07 -19.37 -6.78
CA ARG A 61 -1.53 -19.82 -8.12
C ARG A 61 -0.62 -20.90 -8.70
N ASN A 62 0.70 -20.78 -8.55
CA ASN A 62 1.65 -21.80 -9.00
C ASN A 62 1.47 -23.13 -8.26
N ILE A 63 1.13 -23.10 -6.96
CA ILE A 63 0.84 -24.30 -6.18
C ILE A 63 -0.49 -24.95 -6.61
N LYS A 64 -1.52 -24.14 -6.91
CA LYS A 64 -2.86 -24.65 -7.25
C LYS A 64 -2.98 -25.26 -8.66
N ILE A 65 -1.98 -25.05 -9.52
CA ILE A 65 -1.92 -25.60 -10.88
C ILE A 65 -1.13 -26.94 -10.90
N LYS A 66 -0.59 -27.37 -9.76
CA LYS A 66 0.08 -28.66 -9.59
C LYS A 66 -0.85 -29.68 -8.94
#